data_AF-A0A502CFK0-F1
#
_entry.id   AF-A0A502CFK0-F1
#
_cell.length_a   1.000
_cell.length_b   1.000
_cell.length_c   1.000
_cell.angle_alpha   90.00
_cell.angle_beta   90.00
_cell.angle_gamma   90.00
#
_symmetry.space_group_name_H-M   'P 1'
#
loop_
_entity.id
_entity.type
_entity.pdbx_description
1 polymer ?
#
loop_
_entity_poly.entity_id
_entity_poly.type
_entity_poly.pdbx_seq_one_letter_code
_entity_poly.pdbx_strand_id
1 'polypeptide(L)'
;MKVTKGFVLFFISWLVAVYFGIGFVTKASFPPKSDLLIGDALFVGLTLFFLFLPFFDKIKIGSWIELERKVDEARKEAAAAKDELREFKAEVRNTVSVISSNNVSPQFNIHLADMLRQQGEKVDQNLDQKGRAKAEEVTKELQADDDVNFALAKVRIEIERLLRMILGRSFMVSTSGRPRFLSINSMFDQLVQQEPSLAFLREPMRNVLSVCNAAVHAQIIAPEQAGEALKLGALIIAAFKQHPGAQAEATGPE
;
A
#
# COMPACT_ATOMS: atom_id res chain seq x y z
N MET A 1 19.77 -46.83 16.49
CA MET A 1 19.63 -46.83 17.96
C MET A 1 19.43 -45.39 18.48
N LYS A 2 18.30 -44.74 18.17
CA LYS A 2 17.96 -43.36 18.61
C LYS A 2 16.60 -43.25 19.33
N VAL A 3 15.76 -44.28 19.26
CA VAL A 3 14.38 -44.28 19.81
C VAL A 3 14.36 -44.42 21.34
N THR A 4 15.39 -45.00 21.94
CA THR A 4 15.43 -45.29 23.39
C THR A 4 15.71 -44.07 24.27
N LYS A 5 16.39 -43.03 23.78
CA LYS A 5 16.76 -41.87 24.62
C LYS A 5 15.58 -40.97 24.98
N GLY A 6 14.62 -40.80 24.05
CA GLY A 6 13.43 -40.00 24.30
C GLY A 6 12.54 -40.62 25.37
N PHE A 7 12.32 -41.94 25.30
CA PHE A 7 11.47 -42.64 26.26
C PHE A 7 12.02 -42.54 27.69
N VAL A 8 13.33 -42.73 27.88
CA VAL A 8 13.97 -42.66 29.21
C VAL A 8 13.79 -41.27 29.86
N LEU A 9 13.89 -40.18 29.08
CA LEU A 9 13.66 -38.81 29.57
C LEU A 9 12.21 -38.58 30.01
N PHE A 10 11.23 -39.14 29.30
CA PHE A 10 9.82 -39.07 29.69
C PHE A 10 9.60 -39.71 31.07
N PHE A 11 10.11 -40.92 31.28
CA PHE A 11 9.94 -41.63 32.55
C PHE A 11 10.65 -40.93 33.71
N ILE A 12 11.87 -40.43 33.49
CA ILE A 12 12.61 -39.69 34.53
C ILE A 12 11.86 -38.39 34.89
N SER A 13 11.35 -37.66 33.90
CA SER A 13 10.61 -36.41 34.15
C SER A 13 9.33 -36.65 34.95
N TRP A 14 8.58 -37.72 34.61
CA TRP A 14 7.37 -38.07 35.35
C TRP A 14 7.64 -38.62 36.74
N LEU A 15 8.72 -39.38 36.94
CA LEU A 15 9.14 -39.80 38.28
C LEU A 15 9.44 -38.59 39.18
N VAL A 16 10.14 -37.59 38.65
CA VAL A 16 10.42 -36.35 39.37
C VAL A 16 9.14 -35.56 39.65
N ALA A 17 8.22 -35.48 38.68
CA ALA A 17 6.91 -34.83 38.89
C ALA A 17 6.10 -35.52 40.00
N VAL A 18 6.03 -36.86 39.98
CA VAL A 18 5.34 -37.65 41.01
C VAL A 18 5.96 -37.43 42.39
N TYR A 19 7.30 -37.37 42.48
CA TYR A 19 8.00 -37.09 43.73
C TYR A 19 7.57 -35.74 44.35
N PHE A 20 7.55 -34.66 43.55
CA PHE A 20 7.11 -33.35 44.01
C PHE A 20 5.60 -33.30 44.31
N GLY A 21 4.79 -34.01 43.54
CA GLY A 21 3.34 -34.11 43.76
C GLY A 21 2.99 -34.83 45.08
N ILE A 22 3.69 -35.93 45.39
CA ILE A 22 3.55 -36.63 46.67
C ILE A 22 4.04 -35.73 47.82
N GLY A 23 5.16 -35.01 47.62
CA GLY A 23 5.64 -34.01 48.58
C GLY A 23 4.59 -32.94 48.91
N PHE A 24 3.86 -32.47 47.91
CA PHE A 24 2.74 -31.55 48.10
C PHE A 24 1.58 -32.20 48.84
N VAL A 25 1.13 -33.39 48.42
CA VAL A 25 -0.03 -34.07 49.03
C VAL A 25 0.23 -34.45 50.49
N THR A 26 1.44 -34.93 50.80
CA THR A 26 1.82 -35.30 52.18
C THR A 26 1.90 -34.09 53.11
N LYS A 27 2.29 -32.92 52.58
CA LYS A 27 2.48 -31.70 53.37
C LYS A 27 1.20 -30.86 53.50
N ALA A 28 0.46 -30.66 52.42
CA ALA A 28 -0.73 -29.80 52.38
C ALA A 28 -2.04 -30.58 52.58
N SER A 29 -2.04 -31.92 52.40
CA SER A 29 -3.23 -32.77 52.24
C SER A 29 -4.07 -32.41 51.00
N PHE A 30 -4.80 -33.38 50.46
CA PHE A 30 -5.76 -33.12 49.38
C PHE A 30 -7.13 -33.72 49.75
N PRO A 31 -8.19 -32.90 49.92
CA PRO A 31 -8.22 -31.43 49.85
C PRO A 31 -7.41 -30.76 50.98
N PRO A 32 -6.82 -29.56 50.73
CA PRO A 32 -5.93 -28.92 51.69
C PRO A 32 -6.68 -28.52 52.96
N LYS A 33 -6.15 -28.90 54.11
CA LYS A 33 -6.72 -28.61 55.44
C LYS A 33 -5.96 -27.52 56.19
N SER A 34 -4.90 -26.98 55.59
CA SER A 34 -3.96 -26.04 56.19
C SER A 34 -3.78 -24.83 55.28
N ASP A 35 -3.42 -23.69 55.85
CA ASP A 35 -3.14 -22.48 55.08
C ASP A 35 -1.95 -22.71 54.14
N LEU A 36 -2.17 -22.46 52.85
CA LEU A 36 -1.18 -22.69 51.80
C LEU A 36 -0.06 -21.65 51.91
N LEU A 37 1.15 -22.11 52.22
CA LEU A 37 2.34 -21.26 52.21
C LEU A 37 2.87 -21.12 50.79
N ILE A 38 3.61 -20.05 50.52
CA ILE A 38 4.32 -19.82 49.24
C ILE A 38 5.19 -21.03 48.85
N GLY A 39 5.77 -21.71 49.84
CA GLY A 39 6.53 -22.94 49.62
C GLY A 39 5.71 -24.07 49.00
N ASP A 40 4.41 -24.17 49.28
CA ASP A 40 3.54 -25.25 48.78
C ASP A 40 3.13 -24.99 47.32
N ALA A 41 2.97 -23.72 46.95
CA ALA A 41 2.75 -23.31 45.56
C ALA A 41 3.95 -23.67 44.66
N LEU A 42 5.18 -23.61 45.19
CA LEU A 42 6.39 -24.02 44.48
C LEU A 42 6.35 -25.51 44.11
N PHE A 43 5.90 -26.38 45.03
CA PHE A 43 5.77 -27.81 44.76
C PHE A 43 4.76 -28.11 43.64
N VAL A 44 3.63 -27.40 43.62
CA VAL A 44 2.63 -27.51 42.54
C VAL A 44 3.21 -27.04 41.21
N GLY A 45 3.90 -25.89 41.21
CA GLY A 45 4.55 -25.36 40.01
C GLY A 45 5.60 -26.30 39.44
N LEU A 46 6.46 -26.87 40.29
CA LEU A 46 7.47 -27.86 39.89
C LEU A 46 6.84 -29.16 39.38
N THR A 47 5.77 -29.62 40.02
CA THR A 47 5.03 -30.81 39.59
C THR A 47 4.48 -30.62 38.18
N LEU A 48 3.80 -29.49 37.92
CA LEU A 48 3.28 -29.18 36.59
C LEU A 48 4.40 -29.01 35.57
N PHE A 49 5.48 -28.31 35.93
CA PHE A 49 6.62 -28.09 35.05
C PHE A 49 7.22 -29.42 34.56
N PHE A 50 7.55 -30.34 35.46
CA PHE A 50 8.12 -31.65 35.09
C PHE A 50 7.11 -32.61 34.46
N LEU A 51 5.82 -32.46 34.75
CA LEU A 51 4.76 -33.23 34.09
C LEU A 51 4.66 -32.87 32.60
N PHE A 52 4.78 -31.58 32.28
CA PHE A 52 4.67 -31.06 30.92
C PHE A 52 6.01 -30.97 30.17
N LEU A 53 7.15 -31.02 30.86
CA LEU A 53 8.49 -30.99 30.28
C LEU A 53 8.67 -31.91 29.05
N PRO A 54 8.25 -33.19 29.06
CA PRO A 54 8.48 -34.07 27.92
C PRO A 54 7.58 -33.76 26.70
N PHE A 55 6.55 -32.91 26.84
CA PHE A 55 5.71 -32.47 25.72
C PHE A 55 6.36 -31.35 24.91
N PHE A 56 7.30 -30.58 25.50
CA PHE A 56 8.01 -29.51 24.78
C PHE A 56 9.00 -30.04 23.73
N ASP A 57 9.55 -31.25 23.92
CA ASP A 57 10.47 -31.86 22.96
C ASP A 57 9.79 -32.35 21.68
N LYS A 58 8.49 -32.69 21.74
CA LYS A 58 7.72 -33.14 20.56
C LYS A 58 7.31 -32.00 19.63
N ILE A 59 7.33 -30.74 20.10
CA ILE A 59 6.98 -29.57 19.27
C ILE A 59 8.09 -29.26 18.24
N LYS A 60 9.32 -29.76 18.44
CA LYS A 60 10.48 -29.45 17.56
C LYS A 60 10.73 -30.42 16.41
N ILE A 61 10.09 -31.60 16.37
CA ILE A 61 10.45 -32.67 15.41
C ILE A 61 9.60 -32.64 14.13
N GLY A 62 8.38 -32.10 14.15
CA GLY A 62 7.56 -31.91 12.93
C GLY A 62 7.87 -30.62 12.17
N SER A 63 8.20 -29.54 12.91
CA SER A 63 8.38 -28.23 12.31
C SER A 63 9.61 -28.13 11.42
N TRP A 64 10.74 -28.79 11.72
CA TRP A 64 11.96 -28.65 10.89
C TRP A 64 11.86 -29.30 9.51
N ILE A 65 11.21 -30.47 9.40
CA ILE A 65 11.01 -31.15 8.11
C ILE A 65 9.91 -30.48 7.29
N GLU A 66 8.84 -29.99 7.95
CA GLU A 66 7.84 -29.16 7.27
C GLU A 66 8.39 -27.79 6.87
N LEU A 67 9.34 -27.22 7.62
CA LEU A 67 9.99 -25.95 7.25
C LEU A 67 10.97 -26.15 6.10
N GLU A 68 11.80 -27.20 6.09
CA GLU A 68 12.64 -27.53 4.94
C GLU A 68 11.80 -27.82 3.71
N ARG A 69 10.72 -28.62 3.85
CA ARG A 69 9.81 -28.88 2.75
C ARG A 69 9.11 -27.59 2.29
N LYS A 70 8.60 -26.75 3.19
CA LYS A 70 8.00 -25.45 2.83
C LYS A 70 9.02 -24.47 2.25
N VAL A 71 10.30 -24.53 2.64
CA VAL A 71 11.37 -23.68 2.10
C VAL A 71 11.81 -24.19 0.72
N ASP A 72 11.87 -25.49 0.50
CA ASP A 72 12.15 -26.08 -0.82
C ASP A 72 10.95 -25.94 -1.77
N GLU A 73 9.73 -26.06 -1.27
CA GLU A 73 8.48 -25.83 -1.99
C GLU A 73 8.33 -24.33 -2.29
N ALA A 74 8.60 -23.43 -1.33
CA ALA A 74 8.67 -21.98 -1.59
C ALA A 74 9.85 -21.58 -2.49
N ARG A 75 10.99 -22.30 -2.48
CA ARG A 75 12.07 -22.08 -3.45
C ARG A 75 11.70 -22.57 -4.84
N LYS A 76 10.98 -23.69 -4.95
CA LYS A 76 10.46 -24.21 -6.21
C LYS A 76 9.34 -23.35 -6.74
N GLU A 77 8.44 -22.86 -5.90
CA GLU A 77 7.42 -21.88 -6.25
C GLU A 77 8.04 -20.53 -6.56
N ALA A 78 9.10 -20.09 -5.88
CA ALA A 78 9.81 -18.85 -6.23
C ALA A 78 10.66 -19.01 -7.51
N ALA A 79 11.16 -20.22 -7.81
CA ALA A 79 11.87 -20.52 -9.05
C ALA A 79 10.89 -20.63 -10.21
N ALA A 80 9.76 -21.33 -10.02
CA ALA A 80 8.66 -21.40 -10.96
C ALA A 80 8.02 -20.03 -11.15
N ALA A 81 7.82 -19.23 -10.10
CA ALA A 81 7.34 -17.85 -10.21
C ALA A 81 8.40 -16.94 -10.83
N LYS A 82 9.70 -17.18 -10.67
CA LYS A 82 10.76 -16.47 -11.40
C LYS A 82 10.80 -16.85 -12.87
N ASP A 83 10.56 -18.11 -13.19
CA ASP A 83 10.51 -18.60 -14.57
C ASP A 83 9.20 -18.17 -15.23
N GLU A 84 8.06 -18.23 -14.55
CA GLU A 84 6.78 -17.62 -14.95
C GLU A 84 6.88 -16.10 -15.00
N LEU A 85 7.63 -15.40 -14.12
CA LEU A 85 7.88 -13.96 -14.24
C LEU A 85 8.79 -13.65 -15.41
N ARG A 86 9.74 -14.55 -15.74
CA ARG A 86 10.64 -14.38 -16.88
C ARG A 86 9.92 -14.70 -18.19
N GLU A 87 9.03 -15.67 -18.17
CA GLU A 87 8.18 -16.10 -19.27
C GLU A 87 7.04 -15.11 -19.46
N PHE A 88 6.38 -14.62 -18.41
CA PHE A 88 5.48 -13.46 -18.43
C PHE A 88 6.21 -12.20 -18.87
N LYS A 89 7.45 -11.94 -18.44
CA LYS A 89 8.24 -10.81 -18.96
C LYS A 89 8.57 -11.00 -20.44
N ALA A 90 8.81 -12.22 -20.91
CA ALA A 90 9.08 -12.52 -22.31
C ALA A 90 7.79 -12.49 -23.16
N GLU A 91 6.68 -12.96 -22.63
CA GLU A 91 5.36 -13.01 -23.22
C GLU A 91 4.72 -11.62 -23.23
N VAL A 92 4.87 -10.82 -22.17
CA VAL A 92 4.56 -9.38 -22.16
C VAL A 92 5.47 -8.65 -23.12
N ARG A 93 6.77 -8.96 -23.21
CA ARG A 93 7.65 -8.34 -24.23
C ARG A 93 7.20 -8.68 -25.66
N ASN A 94 6.73 -9.90 -25.90
CA ASN A 94 6.22 -10.33 -27.21
C ASN A 94 4.81 -9.78 -27.50
N THR A 95 3.94 -9.70 -26.49
CA THR A 95 2.59 -9.14 -26.61
C THR A 95 2.65 -7.62 -26.76
N VAL A 96 3.54 -6.95 -26.02
CA VAL A 96 3.89 -5.54 -26.24
C VAL A 96 4.51 -5.37 -27.63
N SER A 97 5.33 -6.29 -28.12
CA SER A 97 5.84 -6.22 -29.51
C SER A 97 4.75 -6.39 -30.58
N VAL A 98 3.66 -7.11 -30.31
CA VAL A 98 2.55 -7.34 -31.25
C VAL A 98 1.47 -6.25 -31.11
N ILE A 99 1.33 -5.60 -29.96
CA ILE A 99 0.42 -4.46 -29.74
C ILE A 99 1.09 -3.11 -30.08
N SER A 100 2.42 -2.99 -29.93
CA SER A 100 3.20 -1.80 -30.28
C SER A 100 3.49 -1.66 -31.78
N SER A 101 3.13 -2.63 -32.63
CA SER A 101 3.30 -2.47 -34.08
C SER A 101 2.38 -1.41 -34.69
N ASN A 102 1.45 -0.83 -33.91
CA ASN A 102 0.55 0.21 -34.39
C ASN A 102 0.62 1.57 -33.67
N ASN A 103 1.51 1.79 -32.70
CA ASN A 103 2.04 3.12 -32.30
C ASN A 103 2.78 3.02 -30.95
N VAL A 104 3.91 3.72 -30.87
CA VAL A 104 4.74 4.02 -29.68
C VAL A 104 5.80 2.97 -29.33
N SER A 105 7.04 3.35 -29.60
CA SER A 105 8.29 2.64 -29.34
C SER A 105 8.70 2.69 -27.86
N PRO A 106 9.35 1.63 -27.31
CA PRO A 106 9.67 1.48 -25.88
C PRO A 106 10.71 2.48 -25.32
N GLN A 107 11.26 3.38 -26.13
CA GLN A 107 12.10 4.50 -25.70
C GLN A 107 11.30 5.63 -25.02
N PHE A 108 9.96 5.64 -25.13
CA PHE A 108 9.09 6.68 -24.60
C PHE A 108 8.90 6.65 -23.06
N ASN A 109 8.95 5.48 -22.42
CA ASN A 109 8.59 5.36 -20.99
C ASN A 109 9.59 6.03 -20.04
N ILE A 110 10.90 5.91 -20.30
CA ILE A 110 11.92 6.59 -19.48
C ILE A 110 11.88 8.10 -19.72
N HIS A 111 11.67 8.52 -20.97
CA HIS A 111 11.61 9.93 -21.34
C HIS A 111 10.40 10.66 -20.72
N LEU A 112 9.27 9.98 -20.57
CA LEU A 112 8.07 10.58 -20.00
C LEU A 112 8.18 10.82 -18.49
N ALA A 113 8.75 9.88 -17.73
CA ALA A 113 8.97 10.07 -16.30
C ALA A 113 9.92 11.25 -16.02
N ASP A 114 11.02 11.34 -16.76
CA ASP A 114 11.95 12.48 -16.65
C ASP A 114 11.31 13.81 -17.06
N MET A 115 10.48 13.81 -18.11
CA MET A 115 9.71 14.99 -18.53
C MET A 115 8.74 15.44 -17.43
N LEU A 116 7.99 14.53 -16.83
CA LEU A 116 7.06 14.82 -15.74
C LEU A 116 7.80 15.42 -14.54
N ARG A 117 8.95 14.86 -14.19
CA ARG A 117 9.81 15.37 -13.12
C ARG A 117 10.29 16.80 -13.40
N GLN A 118 10.84 17.05 -14.58
CA GLN A 118 11.30 18.39 -14.99
C GLN A 118 10.16 19.42 -15.00
N GLN A 119 8.97 19.00 -15.42
CA GLN A 119 7.79 19.86 -15.35
C GLN A 119 7.35 20.10 -13.90
N GLY A 120 7.44 19.10 -13.04
CA GLY A 120 7.22 19.23 -11.60
C GLY A 120 8.10 20.29 -10.98
N GLU A 121 9.40 20.25 -11.26
CA GLU A 121 10.35 21.25 -10.79
C GLU A 121 10.00 22.67 -11.27
N LYS A 122 9.55 22.83 -12.52
CA LYS A 122 9.11 24.14 -13.03
C LYS A 122 7.85 24.64 -12.34
N VAL A 123 6.87 23.77 -12.07
CA VAL A 123 5.65 24.15 -11.36
C VAL A 123 5.99 24.52 -9.91
N ASP A 124 6.85 23.74 -9.25
CA ASP A 124 7.31 23.99 -7.88
C ASP A 124 7.99 25.36 -7.73
N GLN A 125 8.82 25.75 -8.69
CA GLN A 125 9.48 27.07 -8.72
C GLN A 125 8.50 28.24 -8.83
N ASN A 126 7.31 28.02 -9.40
CA ASN A 126 6.26 29.05 -9.53
C ASN A 126 5.31 29.09 -8.33
N LEU A 127 5.45 28.14 -7.37
CA LEU A 127 4.63 28.09 -6.16
C LEU A 127 5.30 28.83 -4.99
N ASP A 128 4.49 29.57 -4.24
CA ASP A 128 4.93 30.14 -2.97
C ASP A 128 5.11 29.04 -1.89
N GLN A 129 5.61 29.42 -0.72
CA GLN A 129 5.87 28.46 0.36
C GLN A 129 4.60 27.75 0.85
N LYS A 130 3.44 28.42 0.80
CA LYS A 130 2.15 27.82 1.17
C LYS A 130 1.71 26.77 0.15
N GLY A 131 1.99 27.00 -1.13
CA GLY A 131 1.66 26.09 -2.23
C GLY A 131 2.46 24.81 -2.17
N ARG A 132 3.75 24.92 -1.85
CA ARG A 132 4.62 23.76 -1.64
C ARG A 132 4.18 22.89 -0.48
N ALA A 133 3.87 23.50 0.67
CA ALA A 133 3.32 22.76 1.82
C ALA A 133 2.00 22.05 1.47
N LYS A 134 1.12 22.71 0.69
CA LYS A 134 -0.13 22.10 0.23
C LYS A 134 0.10 20.96 -0.76
N ALA A 135 1.09 21.06 -1.63
CA ALA A 135 1.44 20.00 -2.57
C ALA A 135 1.95 18.75 -1.84
N GLU A 136 2.76 18.91 -0.80
CA GLU A 136 3.18 17.78 0.05
C GLU A 136 2.01 17.12 0.78
N GLU A 137 1.07 17.91 1.30
CA GLU A 137 -0.15 17.39 1.93
C GLU A 137 -0.98 16.56 0.95
N VAL A 138 -1.23 17.10 -0.26
CA VAL A 138 -1.97 16.41 -1.32
C VAL A 138 -1.22 15.14 -1.77
N THR A 139 0.10 15.19 -1.87
CA THR A 139 0.90 14.00 -2.24
C THR A 139 0.77 12.90 -1.20
N LYS A 140 0.84 13.23 0.09
CA LYS A 140 0.64 12.25 1.18
C LYS A 140 -0.77 11.66 1.16
N GLU A 141 -1.78 12.48 0.90
CA GLU A 141 -3.17 12.02 0.79
C GLU A 141 -3.36 11.05 -0.38
N LEU A 142 -2.73 11.32 -1.54
CA LEU A 142 -2.82 10.48 -2.73
C LEU A 142 -2.01 9.18 -2.61
N GLN A 143 -0.93 9.18 -1.84
CA GLN A 143 -0.09 8.00 -1.60
C GLN A 143 -0.64 7.08 -0.49
N ALA A 144 -1.68 7.51 0.23
CA ALA A 144 -2.36 6.67 1.21
C ALA A 144 -3.26 5.60 0.56
N ASP A 145 -3.59 5.77 -0.72
CA ASP A 145 -4.34 4.78 -1.49
C ASP A 145 -3.41 3.65 -1.98
N ASP A 146 -3.75 2.40 -1.70
CA ASP A 146 -2.96 1.22 -2.11
C ASP A 146 -2.97 1.00 -3.64
N ASP A 147 -3.98 1.54 -4.35
CA ASP A 147 -4.12 1.42 -5.80
C ASP A 147 -3.73 2.73 -6.50
N VAL A 148 -2.60 2.67 -7.21
CA VAL A 148 -2.04 3.77 -8.00
C VAL A 148 -3.00 4.26 -9.08
N ASN A 149 -3.79 3.38 -9.70
CA ASN A 149 -4.78 3.78 -10.71
C ASN A 149 -5.90 4.58 -10.08
N PHE A 150 -6.33 4.20 -8.87
CA PHE A 150 -7.32 4.93 -8.11
C PHE A 150 -6.79 6.31 -7.70
N ALA A 151 -5.56 6.39 -7.21
CA ALA A 151 -4.91 7.66 -6.88
C ALA A 151 -4.81 8.61 -8.10
N LEU A 152 -4.45 8.09 -9.29
CA LEU A 152 -4.40 8.87 -10.53
C LEU A 152 -5.80 9.30 -11.00
N ALA A 153 -6.82 8.44 -10.85
CA ALA A 153 -8.20 8.81 -11.12
C ALA A 153 -8.65 9.95 -10.18
N LYS A 154 -8.28 9.88 -8.90
CA LYS A 154 -8.55 10.92 -7.90
C LYS A 154 -7.89 12.25 -8.27
N VAL A 155 -6.64 12.25 -8.75
CA VAL A 155 -5.97 13.45 -9.28
C VAL A 155 -6.79 14.09 -10.41
N ARG A 156 -7.22 13.29 -11.39
CA ARG A 156 -8.02 13.80 -12.52
C ARG A 156 -9.32 14.43 -12.05
N ILE A 157 -10.03 13.76 -11.14
CA ILE A 157 -11.31 14.24 -10.58
C ILE A 157 -11.10 15.56 -9.84
N GLU A 158 -10.06 15.67 -9.00
CA GLU A 158 -9.80 16.86 -8.21
C GLU A 158 -9.42 18.06 -9.09
N ILE A 159 -8.62 17.84 -10.15
CA ILE A 159 -8.34 18.87 -11.16
C ILE A 159 -9.63 19.36 -11.83
N GLU A 160 -10.48 18.43 -12.28
CA GLU A 160 -11.76 18.78 -12.91
C GLU A 160 -12.67 19.56 -11.96
N ARG A 161 -12.74 19.13 -10.70
CA ARG A 161 -13.53 19.79 -9.65
C ARG A 161 -13.07 21.22 -9.41
N LEU A 162 -11.76 21.42 -9.24
CA LEU A 162 -11.16 22.74 -9.02
C LEU A 162 -11.41 23.69 -10.19
N LEU A 163 -11.26 23.22 -11.44
CA LEU A 163 -11.55 24.04 -12.61
C LEU A 163 -13.02 24.44 -12.69
N ARG A 164 -13.94 23.53 -12.36
CA ARG A 164 -15.37 23.86 -12.29
C ARG A 164 -15.67 24.88 -11.19
N MET A 165 -15.06 24.74 -10.01
CA MET A 165 -15.23 25.69 -8.89
C MET A 165 -14.74 27.08 -9.31
N ILE A 166 -13.51 27.17 -9.82
CA ILE A 166 -12.88 28.43 -10.23
C ILE A 166 -13.71 29.16 -11.30
N LEU A 167 -14.26 28.42 -12.27
CA LEU A 167 -15.07 28.98 -13.36
C LEU A 167 -16.56 29.17 -13.00
N GLY A 168 -16.97 28.86 -11.75
CA GLY A 168 -18.37 28.95 -11.32
C GLY A 168 -19.32 28.03 -12.10
N ARG A 169 -18.84 26.85 -12.54
CA ARG A 169 -19.63 25.89 -13.32
C ARG A 169 -20.34 24.90 -12.40
N SER A 170 -21.55 24.52 -12.79
CA SER A 170 -22.36 23.56 -12.04
C SER A 170 -21.71 22.17 -11.96
N PHE A 171 -21.76 21.58 -10.78
CA PHE A 171 -21.45 20.17 -10.51
C PHE A 171 -22.63 19.25 -10.78
N MET A 172 -23.85 19.81 -10.88
CA MET A 172 -25.07 19.05 -11.07
C MET A 172 -25.19 18.61 -12.53
N VAL A 173 -25.40 17.32 -12.72
CA VAL A 173 -25.76 16.77 -14.03
C VAL A 173 -27.20 17.17 -14.33
N SER A 174 -27.42 17.95 -15.38
CA SER A 174 -28.78 18.26 -15.85
C SER A 174 -29.49 16.97 -16.23
N THR A 175 -30.64 16.71 -15.61
CA THR A 175 -31.53 15.58 -15.96
C THR A 175 -32.35 15.86 -17.21
N SER A 176 -32.40 17.11 -17.68
CA SER A 176 -33.07 17.54 -18.89
C SER A 176 -32.06 17.84 -20.00
N GLY A 177 -32.17 17.10 -21.11
CA GLY A 177 -31.32 17.25 -22.31
C GLY A 177 -29.99 16.47 -22.26
N ARG A 178 -29.22 16.54 -23.36
CA ARG A 178 -27.87 15.96 -23.42
C ARG A 178 -26.93 16.82 -22.55
N PRO A 179 -26.34 16.29 -21.49
CA PRO A 179 -25.43 17.07 -20.67
C PRO A 179 -24.22 17.48 -21.51
N ARG A 180 -23.99 18.79 -21.66
CA ARG A 180 -22.80 19.34 -22.33
C ARG A 180 -21.73 19.54 -21.26
N PHE A 181 -20.89 18.53 -21.06
CA PHE A 181 -19.70 18.67 -20.25
C PHE A 181 -18.58 19.31 -21.08
N LEU A 182 -18.02 20.42 -20.58
CA LEU A 182 -16.79 20.96 -21.13
C LEU A 182 -15.63 20.02 -20.76
N SER A 183 -14.70 19.82 -21.69
CA SER A 183 -13.50 19.05 -21.39
C SER A 183 -12.61 19.82 -20.40
N ILE A 184 -11.81 19.09 -19.61
CA ILE A 184 -10.83 19.68 -18.69
C ILE A 184 -9.93 20.68 -19.43
N ASN A 185 -9.47 20.34 -20.64
CA ASN A 185 -8.66 21.23 -21.47
C ASN A 185 -9.40 22.51 -21.85
N SER A 186 -10.68 22.40 -22.24
CA SER A 186 -11.49 23.58 -22.59
C SER A 186 -11.76 24.47 -21.38
N MET A 187 -11.96 23.89 -20.20
CA MET A 187 -12.10 24.65 -18.96
C MET A 187 -10.79 25.36 -18.61
N PHE A 188 -9.66 24.67 -18.71
CA PHE A 188 -8.36 25.28 -18.48
C PHE A 188 -8.05 26.40 -19.48
N ASP A 189 -8.42 26.24 -20.76
CA ASP A 189 -8.29 27.32 -21.75
C ASP A 189 -9.09 28.56 -21.36
N GLN A 190 -10.31 28.39 -20.84
CA GLN A 190 -11.11 29.50 -20.30
C GLN A 190 -10.45 30.14 -19.07
N LEU A 191 -9.89 29.33 -18.17
CA LEU A 191 -9.16 29.82 -17.00
C LEU A 191 -7.95 30.66 -17.42
N VAL A 192 -7.12 30.18 -18.34
CA VAL A 192 -5.94 30.92 -18.81
C VAL A 192 -6.32 32.21 -19.55
N GLN A 193 -7.49 32.27 -20.20
CA GLN A 193 -8.01 33.52 -20.77
C GLN A 193 -8.37 34.55 -19.68
N GLN A 194 -8.88 34.10 -18.53
CA GLN A 194 -9.19 34.97 -17.39
C GLN A 194 -7.94 35.33 -16.59
N GLU A 195 -7.01 34.39 -16.44
CA GLU A 195 -5.79 34.54 -15.66
C GLU A 195 -4.56 34.00 -16.42
N PRO A 196 -3.91 34.86 -17.22
CA PRO A 196 -2.75 34.46 -18.02
C PRO A 196 -1.54 33.99 -17.18
N SER A 197 -1.49 34.35 -15.89
CA SER A 197 -0.45 33.90 -14.94
C SER A 197 -0.37 32.39 -14.84
N LEU A 198 -1.47 31.65 -15.06
CA LEU A 198 -1.53 30.19 -14.97
C LEU A 198 -1.15 29.47 -16.28
N ALA A 199 -0.81 30.20 -17.34
CA ALA A 199 -0.49 29.61 -18.64
C ALA A 199 0.67 28.59 -18.59
N PHE A 200 1.59 28.72 -17.63
CA PHE A 200 2.70 27.78 -17.44
C PHE A 200 2.25 26.36 -17.09
N LEU A 201 1.02 26.19 -16.59
CA LEU A 201 0.45 24.87 -16.26
C LEU A 201 -0.07 24.10 -17.48
N ARG A 202 -0.13 24.72 -18.67
CA ARG A 202 -0.74 24.11 -19.87
C ARG A 202 -0.11 22.78 -20.26
N GLU A 203 1.21 22.75 -20.39
CA GLU A 203 1.95 21.55 -20.79
C GLU A 203 2.00 20.51 -19.64
N PRO A 204 2.31 20.89 -18.38
CA PRO A 204 2.24 19.97 -17.26
C PRO A 204 0.86 19.30 -17.09
N MET A 205 -0.22 20.08 -17.20
CA MET A 205 -1.58 19.56 -17.08
C MET A 205 -1.90 18.55 -18.18
N ARG A 206 -1.54 18.85 -19.44
CA ARG A 206 -1.77 17.91 -20.55
C ARG A 206 -1.05 16.58 -20.31
N ASN A 207 0.18 16.64 -19.80
CA ASN A 207 0.99 15.45 -19.55
C ASN A 207 0.44 14.63 -18.38
N VAL A 208 0.09 15.25 -17.25
CA VAL A 208 -0.58 14.54 -16.13
C VAL A 208 -1.89 13.90 -16.56
N LEU A 209 -2.74 14.64 -17.29
CA LEU A 209 -4.02 14.12 -17.76
C LEU A 209 -3.87 12.95 -18.72
N SER A 210 -2.77 12.88 -19.49
CA SER A 210 -2.50 11.72 -20.35
C SER A 210 -2.26 10.46 -19.53
N VAL A 211 -1.50 10.55 -18.44
CA VAL A 211 -1.24 9.41 -17.53
C VAL A 211 -2.50 9.05 -16.75
N CYS A 212 -3.27 10.04 -16.29
CA CYS A 212 -4.53 9.78 -15.59
C CYS A 212 -5.58 9.13 -16.50
N ASN A 213 -5.67 9.53 -17.77
CA ASN A 213 -6.58 8.89 -18.72
C ASN A 213 -6.17 7.43 -18.98
N ALA A 214 -4.87 7.14 -19.08
CA ALA A 214 -4.38 5.76 -19.17
C ALA A 214 -4.85 4.93 -17.96
N ALA A 215 -4.77 5.49 -16.75
CA ALA A 215 -5.18 4.82 -15.51
C ALA A 215 -6.69 4.55 -15.47
N VAL A 216 -7.51 5.54 -15.84
CA VAL A 216 -8.99 5.41 -15.90
C VAL A 216 -9.41 4.35 -16.92
N HIS A 217 -8.63 4.16 -17.99
CA HIS A 217 -8.85 3.11 -18.98
C HIS A 217 -8.18 1.78 -18.64
N ALA A 218 -7.73 1.59 -17.40
CA ALA A 218 -7.07 0.38 -16.90
C ALA A 218 -5.84 -0.04 -17.73
N GLN A 219 -5.15 0.93 -18.33
CA GLN A 219 -3.89 0.67 -19.03
C GLN A 219 -2.76 0.46 -18.03
N ILE A 220 -1.76 -0.33 -18.41
CA ILE A 220 -0.58 -0.58 -17.58
C ILE A 220 0.32 0.66 -17.61
N ILE A 221 0.59 1.23 -16.43
CA ILE A 221 1.46 2.40 -16.25
C ILE A 221 2.70 1.98 -15.46
N ALA A 222 3.87 2.43 -15.90
CA ALA A 222 5.11 2.18 -15.17
C ALA A 222 5.08 2.87 -13.79
N PRO A 223 5.54 2.21 -12.70
CA PRO A 223 5.47 2.79 -11.34
C PRO A 223 6.16 4.15 -11.20
N GLU A 224 7.29 4.34 -11.88
CA GLU A 224 8.03 5.60 -11.89
C GLU A 224 7.21 6.73 -12.54
N GLN A 225 6.60 6.45 -13.70
CA GLN A 225 5.73 7.39 -14.40
C GLN A 225 4.50 7.75 -13.57
N ALA A 226 3.90 6.78 -12.89
CA ALA A 226 2.77 7.02 -12.01
C ALA A 226 3.18 7.87 -10.80
N GLY A 227 4.33 7.58 -10.18
CA GLY A 227 4.86 8.36 -9.06
C GLY A 227 5.11 9.83 -9.43
N GLU A 228 5.75 10.08 -10.58
CA GLU A 228 5.99 11.45 -11.05
C GLU A 228 4.70 12.15 -11.48
N ALA A 229 3.75 11.43 -12.09
CA ALA A 229 2.43 11.99 -12.44
C ALA A 229 1.62 12.37 -11.20
N LEU A 230 1.68 11.58 -10.11
CA LEU A 230 1.02 11.90 -8.85
C LEU A 230 1.61 13.15 -8.20
N LYS A 231 2.94 13.27 -8.14
CA LYS A 231 3.62 14.48 -7.64
C LYS A 231 3.27 15.71 -8.45
N LEU A 232 3.35 15.61 -9.77
CA LEU A 232 3.02 16.73 -10.65
C LEU A 232 1.52 17.11 -10.56
N GLY A 233 0.64 16.11 -10.45
CA GLY A 233 -0.78 16.31 -10.19
C GLY A 233 -1.02 17.05 -8.88
N ALA A 234 -0.33 16.69 -7.80
CA ALA A 234 -0.42 17.37 -6.51
C ALA A 234 0.03 18.84 -6.59
N LEU A 235 1.09 19.14 -7.33
CA LEU A 235 1.56 20.51 -7.57
C LEU A 235 0.52 21.34 -8.34
N ILE A 236 -0.10 20.77 -9.37
CA ILE A 236 -1.17 21.43 -10.14
C ILE A 236 -2.40 21.69 -9.24
N ILE A 237 -2.81 20.70 -8.45
CA ILE A 237 -3.92 20.82 -7.49
C ILE A 237 -3.62 21.92 -6.48
N ALA A 238 -2.39 21.97 -5.95
CA ALA A 238 -1.98 23.02 -5.03
C ALA A 238 -2.06 24.41 -5.68
N ALA A 239 -1.57 24.57 -6.91
CA ALA A 239 -1.68 25.82 -7.66
C ALA A 239 -3.14 26.28 -7.81
N PHE A 240 -4.06 25.37 -8.15
CA PHE A 240 -5.48 25.70 -8.25
C PHE A 240 -6.15 25.99 -6.91
N LYS A 241 -5.76 25.32 -5.81
CA LYS A 241 -6.29 25.59 -4.47
C LYS A 241 -5.90 26.97 -3.93
N GLN A 242 -4.84 27.56 -4.45
CA GLN A 242 -4.45 28.94 -4.13
C GLN A 242 -5.30 29.97 -4.85
N HIS A 243 -6.01 29.58 -5.91
CA HIS A 243 -6.87 30.49 -6.64
C HIS A 243 -8.05 30.95 -5.76
N PRO A 244 -8.38 32.25 -5.69
CA PRO A 244 -9.48 32.76 -4.85
C PRO A 244 -10.83 32.08 -5.13
N GLY A 245 -11.11 31.78 -6.41
CA GLY A 245 -12.32 31.07 -6.83
C GLY A 245 -12.42 29.62 -6.34
N ALA A 246 -11.32 29.00 -5.88
CA ALA A 246 -11.35 27.67 -5.26
C ALA A 246 -11.68 27.71 -3.76
N GLN A 247 -11.62 28.89 -3.11
CA GLN A 247 -11.88 29.05 -1.67
C GLN A 247 -13.32 29.48 -1.35
N ALA A 248 -14.11 29.85 -2.37
CA ALA A 248 -15.45 30.39 -2.20
C ALA A 248 -16.50 29.39 -1.67
N GLU A 249 -16.21 28.09 -1.65
CA GLU A 249 -17.13 27.06 -1.13
C GLU A 249 -16.93 26.73 0.37
N ALA A 250 -15.86 27.24 1.01
CA ALA A 250 -15.66 27.09 2.46
C ALA A 250 -16.57 28.02 3.30
N THR A 251 -17.24 28.96 2.64
CA THR A 251 -18.29 29.82 3.19
C THR A 251 -19.56 29.57 2.37
N GLY A 252 -20.28 28.51 2.69
CA GLY A 252 -21.57 28.22 2.06
C GLY A 252 -22.58 29.36 2.30
N PRO A 253 -23.59 29.50 1.43
CA PRO A 253 -24.69 30.44 1.65
C PRO A 253 -25.52 29.98 2.85
N GLU A 254 -25.86 30.94 3.72
CA GLU A 254 -26.95 30.80 4.71
C GLU A 254 -28.30 30.51 4.04
#